data_AF-I0RC29-F1
#
_entry.id   AF-I0RC29-F1
#
_cell.length_a   1.000
_cell.length_b   1.000
_cell.length_c   1.000
_cell.angle_alpha   90.00
_cell.angle_beta   90.00
_cell.angle_gamma   90.00
#
_symmetry.space_group_name_H-M   'P 1'
#
loop_
_entity.id
_entity.type
_entity.pdbx_description
1 polymer ?
#
loop_
_entity_poly.entity_id
_entity_poly.type
_entity_poly.pdbx_seq_one_letter_code
_entity_poly.pdbx_strand_id
1 'polypeptide(L)'
;MKKQLLVTAIGLAIVLGACSNKAGGESTLSAESTTVVNDNTTTDRTGDTTETSIALSKAKIHLKYSNLVDNETRERVKKALANAGVSDEKINKFFEAVDEYNNAVGSKNLVQEMTSIEAAFPTFDQDKLIDAWLNKNQGFVGRNCRITSYS
;
A
#
# COMPACT_ATOMS: atom_id res chain seq x y z
N MET A 1 6.91 40.62 -52.35
CA MET A 1 8.33 40.29 -52.54
C MET A 1 8.71 39.19 -51.57
N LYS A 2 9.23 38.06 -52.09
CA LYS A 2 9.63 36.85 -51.36
C LYS A 2 10.99 37.02 -50.69
N LYS A 3 11.14 36.65 -49.42
CA LYS A 3 12.42 36.29 -48.76
C LYS A 3 12.11 35.24 -47.69
N GLN A 4 12.16 33.96 -48.07
CA GLN A 4 13.30 33.02 -47.93
C GLN A 4 13.49 32.54 -46.48
N LEU A 5 13.26 31.24 -46.30
CA LEU A 5 13.50 30.43 -45.10
C LEU A 5 14.98 30.45 -44.71
N LEU A 6 15.26 30.30 -43.41
CA LEU A 6 16.50 29.69 -42.95
C LEU A 6 16.17 28.77 -41.77
N VAL A 7 16.24 27.47 -42.04
CA VAL A 7 16.21 26.37 -41.07
C VAL A 7 17.66 26.05 -40.74
N THR A 8 18.02 26.02 -39.47
CA THR A 8 19.10 25.18 -38.95
C THR A 8 18.71 24.65 -37.58
N ALA A 9 18.39 23.36 -37.55
CA ALA A 9 18.34 22.51 -36.37
C ALA A 9 19.78 22.13 -35.91
N ILE A 10 19.86 21.34 -34.83
CA ILE A 10 21.04 20.70 -34.20
C ILE A 10 21.54 21.48 -32.97
N GLY A 11 21.62 20.93 -31.76
CA GLY A 11 21.46 19.54 -31.34
C GLY A 11 21.45 19.41 -29.81
N LEU A 12 20.79 18.34 -29.39
CA LEU A 12 20.64 17.84 -28.02
C LEU A 12 21.98 17.26 -27.54
N ALA A 13 22.44 17.63 -26.34
CA ALA A 13 23.48 16.90 -25.63
C ALA A 13 23.07 16.69 -24.16
N ILE A 14 22.50 15.51 -23.90
CA ILE A 14 22.28 14.97 -22.56
C ILE A 14 23.56 14.22 -22.20
N VAL A 15 24.27 14.65 -21.16
CA VAL A 15 25.38 13.87 -20.57
C VAL A 15 24.82 13.09 -19.39
N LEU A 16 24.57 11.80 -19.58
CA LEU A 16 24.39 10.84 -18.50
C LEU A 16 25.74 10.15 -18.24
N GLY A 17 26.37 10.50 -17.12
CA GLY A 17 27.49 9.74 -16.58
C GLY A 17 26.96 8.52 -15.82
N ALA A 18 27.08 7.33 -16.42
CA ALA A 18 26.84 6.06 -15.74
C ALA A 18 28.16 5.50 -15.19
N CYS A 19 28.25 5.32 -13.87
CA CYS A 19 29.29 4.50 -13.25
C CYS A 19 28.91 3.03 -13.41
N SER A 20 29.70 2.28 -14.20
CA SER A 20 29.55 0.83 -14.37
C SER A 20 30.66 0.12 -13.60
N ASN A 21 30.28 -0.75 -12.67
CA ASN A 21 31.17 -1.78 -12.11
C ASN A 21 30.98 -3.06 -12.93
N LYS A 22 32.10 -3.58 -13.45
CA LYS A 22 32.20 -4.74 -14.33
C LYS A 22 32.61 -5.98 -13.53
N ALA A 23 31.76 -6.99 -13.51
CA ALA A 23 32.05 -8.43 -13.40
C ALA A 23 30.76 -9.13 -13.85
N GLY A 24 30.65 -9.91 -14.93
CA GLY A 24 31.61 -10.73 -15.64
C GLY A 24 31.22 -12.20 -15.45
N GLY A 25 30.40 -12.75 -16.35
CA GLY A 25 30.13 -14.20 -16.43
C GLY A 25 28.76 -14.60 -16.98
N GLU A 26 28.66 -14.85 -18.29
CA GLU A 26 27.60 -15.67 -18.92
C GLU A 26 28.00 -17.16 -18.85
N SER A 27 27.04 -18.06 -18.61
CA SER A 27 27.05 -19.42 -19.17
C SER A 27 25.65 -20.08 -19.06
N THR A 28 24.95 -20.05 -20.20
CA THR A 28 24.26 -21.15 -20.91
C THR A 28 23.31 -22.14 -20.20
N LEU A 29 22.13 -22.30 -20.82
CA LEU A 29 21.10 -23.33 -20.58
C LEU A 29 21.58 -24.76 -20.91
N SER A 30 21.12 -25.76 -20.15
CA SER A 30 20.64 -27.05 -20.70
C SER A 30 19.71 -27.79 -19.73
N ALA A 31 18.85 -28.63 -20.29
CA ALA A 31 17.66 -29.21 -19.70
C ALA A 31 17.89 -30.54 -18.92
N GLU A 32 16.96 -30.76 -17.98
CA GLU A 32 16.36 -32.00 -17.46
C GLU A 32 17.24 -33.20 -17.04
N SER A 33 17.16 -33.55 -15.75
CA SER A 33 17.05 -34.96 -15.32
C SER A 33 16.36 -35.04 -13.95
N THR A 34 15.30 -35.83 -13.92
CA THR A 34 14.48 -36.21 -12.77
C THR A 34 15.29 -36.81 -11.62
N THR A 35 15.05 -36.31 -10.40
CA THR A 35 15.04 -37.13 -9.19
C THR A 35 13.85 -36.69 -8.32
N VAL A 36 12.87 -37.57 -8.26
CA VAL A 36 11.76 -37.56 -7.29
C VAL A 36 12.31 -37.65 -5.87
N VAL A 37 12.09 -36.60 -5.07
CA VAL A 37 11.96 -36.74 -3.61
C VAL A 37 10.67 -36.03 -3.22
N ASN A 38 9.68 -36.87 -2.95
CA ASN A 38 8.40 -36.53 -2.41
C ASN A 38 8.60 -36.23 -0.92
N ASP A 39 8.63 -34.95 -0.55
CA ASP A 39 8.49 -34.54 0.85
C ASP A 39 7.29 -33.63 1.00
N ASN A 40 6.15 -34.26 1.27
CA ASN A 40 4.94 -33.61 1.73
C ASN A 40 5.22 -33.03 3.12
N THR A 41 5.77 -31.83 3.20
CA THR A 41 5.72 -31.04 4.42
C THR A 41 4.54 -30.10 4.32
N THR A 42 3.37 -30.62 4.72
CA THR A 42 2.27 -29.82 5.24
C THR A 42 2.84 -28.94 6.36
N THR A 43 3.16 -27.68 6.05
CA THR A 43 3.40 -26.68 7.09
C THR A 43 2.08 -26.38 7.76
N ASP A 44 1.86 -27.12 8.84
CA ASP A 44 0.81 -26.96 9.82
C ASP A 44 0.91 -25.55 10.43
N ARG A 45 0.05 -24.62 9.96
CA ARG A 45 -0.07 -23.24 10.44
C ARG A 45 -0.89 -23.16 11.73
N THR A 46 -0.69 -24.09 12.65
CA THR A 46 -1.47 -24.16 13.91
C THR A 46 -0.74 -23.52 15.10
N GLY A 47 0.44 -22.92 14.90
CA GLY A 47 1.27 -22.36 15.98
C GLY A 47 1.19 -20.84 16.24
N ASP A 48 0.62 -20.03 15.35
CA ASP A 48 0.71 -18.55 15.44
C ASP A 48 -0.46 -17.92 16.22
N THR A 49 -1.62 -18.58 16.22
CA THR A 49 -2.85 -18.03 16.82
C THR A 49 -2.80 -18.00 18.34
N THR A 50 -2.08 -18.92 18.98
CA THR A 50 -2.04 -19.10 20.44
C THR A 50 -1.10 -18.11 21.12
N GLU A 51 0.10 -17.89 20.58
CA GLU A 51 1.08 -16.94 21.14
C GLU A 51 0.61 -15.49 20.97
N THR A 52 0.11 -15.14 19.77
CA THR A 52 -0.40 -13.79 19.50
C THR A 52 -1.65 -13.46 20.33
N SER A 53 -2.56 -14.40 20.52
CA SER A 53 -3.77 -14.20 21.35
C SER A 53 -3.45 -14.13 22.85
N ILE A 54 -2.45 -14.89 23.34
CA ILE A 54 -1.97 -14.79 24.72
C ILE A 54 -1.27 -13.44 24.95
N ALA A 55 -0.49 -12.95 23.99
CA ALA A 55 0.15 -11.64 24.07
C ALA A 55 -0.87 -10.49 24.04
N LEU A 56 -1.88 -10.55 23.16
CA LEU A 56 -2.96 -9.56 23.08
C LEU A 56 -3.80 -9.52 24.36
N SER A 57 -4.17 -10.69 24.88
CA SER A 57 -4.98 -10.80 26.10
C SER A 57 -4.22 -10.32 27.34
N LYS A 58 -2.91 -10.54 27.41
CA LYS A 58 -2.05 -9.97 28.46
C LYS A 58 -1.90 -8.45 28.32
N ALA A 59 -1.88 -7.94 27.10
CA ALA A 59 -1.73 -6.51 26.81
C ALA A 59 -3.00 -5.69 27.03
N LYS A 60 -4.19 -6.32 27.16
CA LYS A 60 -5.50 -5.65 27.28
C LYS A 60 -5.64 -4.53 26.23
N ILE A 61 -5.55 -4.93 24.95
CA ILE A 61 -5.58 -3.96 23.85
C ILE A 61 -6.99 -3.40 23.69
N HIS A 62 -7.12 -2.11 23.99
CA HIS A 62 -8.32 -1.31 23.71
C HIS A 62 -7.92 -0.21 22.73
N LEU A 63 -8.31 -0.34 21.46
CA LEU A 63 -8.03 0.66 20.43
C LEU A 63 -9.33 1.22 19.89
N LYS A 64 -9.25 2.42 19.32
CA LYS A 64 -10.27 2.90 18.39
C LYS A 64 -9.69 3.01 17.00
N TYR A 65 -10.50 2.78 15.98
CA TYR A 65 -10.10 2.92 14.59
C TYR A 65 -11.17 3.60 13.74
N SER A 66 -10.76 4.17 12.61
CA SER A 66 -11.64 4.72 11.59
C SER A 66 -11.06 4.49 10.20
N ASN A 67 -11.96 4.24 9.24
CA ASN A 67 -11.63 4.25 7.81
C ASN A 67 -11.75 5.65 7.18
N LEU A 68 -11.90 6.69 8.00
CA LEU A 68 -12.00 8.10 7.57
C LEU A 68 -13.16 8.34 6.59
N VAL A 69 -14.26 7.61 6.81
CA VAL A 69 -15.53 7.81 6.10
C VAL A 69 -16.24 9.05 6.62
N ASP A 70 -16.24 9.27 7.94
CA ASP A 70 -16.88 10.42 8.59
C ASP A 70 -16.01 11.69 8.55
N ASN A 71 -16.67 12.85 8.47
CA ASN A 71 -16.00 14.14 8.44
C ASN A 71 -15.35 14.52 9.79
N GLU A 72 -15.94 14.09 10.91
CA GLU A 72 -15.42 14.43 12.24
C GLU A 72 -14.00 13.90 12.44
N THR A 73 -13.77 12.61 12.15
CA THR A 73 -12.46 11.98 12.25
C THR A 73 -11.49 12.54 11.21
N ARG A 74 -11.96 12.84 9.99
CA ARG A 74 -11.13 13.51 8.96
C ARG A 74 -10.63 14.87 9.44
N GLU A 75 -11.49 15.68 10.04
CA GLU A 75 -11.09 16.99 10.59
C GLU A 75 -10.11 16.86 11.75
N ARG A 76 -10.28 15.85 12.61
CA ARG A 76 -9.32 15.54 13.67
C ARG A 76 -7.94 15.16 13.08
N VAL A 77 -7.89 14.30 12.08
CA VAL A 77 -6.64 13.89 11.40
C VAL A 77 -6.01 15.08 10.67
N LYS A 78 -6.79 15.89 9.96
CA LYS A 78 -6.33 17.09 9.26
C LYS A 78 -5.64 18.06 10.22
N LYS A 79 -6.28 18.35 11.37
CA LYS A 79 -5.70 19.20 12.42
C LYS A 79 -4.42 18.60 13.01
N ALA A 80 -4.40 17.30 13.27
CA ALA A 80 -3.22 16.63 13.79
C ALA A 80 -2.03 16.71 12.83
N LEU A 81 -2.25 16.47 11.53
CA LEU A 81 -1.22 16.57 10.49
C LEU A 81 -0.73 18.02 10.32
N ALA A 82 -1.63 19.00 10.29
CA ALA A 82 -1.26 20.42 10.20
C ALA A 82 -0.43 20.87 11.42
N ASN A 83 -0.84 20.48 12.63
CA ASN A 83 -0.10 20.77 13.86
C ASN A 83 1.28 20.09 13.89
N ALA A 84 1.47 18.99 13.17
CA ALA A 84 2.75 18.32 12.98
C ALA A 84 3.63 18.98 11.88
N GLY A 85 3.17 20.07 11.25
CA GLY A 85 3.91 20.79 10.21
C GLY A 85 3.82 20.15 8.83
N VAL A 86 2.87 19.23 8.60
CA VAL A 86 2.61 18.69 7.26
C VAL A 86 1.95 19.77 6.41
N SER A 87 2.46 19.99 5.18
CA SER A 87 1.89 20.99 4.28
C SER A 87 0.48 20.62 3.83
N ASP A 88 -0.36 21.63 3.58
CA ASP A 88 -1.73 21.43 3.08
C ASP A 88 -1.77 20.58 1.80
N GLU A 89 -0.81 20.75 0.90
CA GLU A 89 -0.68 19.92 -0.31
C GLU A 89 -0.57 18.42 0.03
N LYS A 90 0.27 18.08 1.02
CA LYS A 90 0.47 16.68 1.44
C LYS A 90 -0.75 16.14 2.20
N ILE A 91 -1.40 16.98 3.00
CA ILE A 91 -2.64 16.61 3.69
C ILE A 91 -3.75 16.33 2.68
N ASN A 92 -3.90 17.17 1.66
CA ASN A 92 -4.88 16.97 0.60
C ASN A 92 -4.60 15.67 -0.17
N LYS A 93 -3.35 15.42 -0.57
CA LYS A 93 -2.94 14.15 -1.21
C LYS A 93 -3.22 12.92 -0.35
N PHE A 94 -3.09 13.03 0.96
CA PHE A 94 -3.47 11.95 1.88
C PHE A 94 -4.97 11.66 1.80
N PHE A 95 -5.82 12.69 1.88
CA PHE A 95 -7.27 12.49 1.78
C PHE A 95 -7.74 12.06 0.39
N GLU A 96 -7.08 12.52 -0.68
CA GLU A 96 -7.32 11.98 -2.03
C GLU A 96 -7.05 10.48 -2.10
N ALA A 97 -5.98 10.00 -1.48
CA ALA A 97 -5.66 8.58 -1.40
C ALA A 97 -6.65 7.77 -0.53
N VAL A 98 -7.21 8.39 0.52
CA VAL A 98 -8.30 7.83 1.33
C VAL A 98 -9.57 7.71 0.49
N ASP A 99 -9.93 8.77 -0.22
CA ASP A 99 -11.13 8.84 -1.05
C ASP A 99 -11.05 7.86 -2.22
N GLU A 100 -9.90 7.77 -2.89
CA GLU A 100 -9.64 6.78 -3.93
C GLU A 100 -9.94 5.37 -3.43
N TYR A 101 -9.39 4.99 -2.28
CA TYR A 101 -9.61 3.66 -1.71
C TYR A 101 -11.06 3.45 -1.30
N ASN A 102 -11.65 4.36 -0.51
CA ASN A 102 -13.01 4.22 0.02
C ASN A 102 -14.04 4.16 -1.12
N ASN A 103 -13.85 4.90 -2.21
CA ASN A 103 -14.68 4.83 -3.41
C ASN A 103 -14.49 3.53 -4.18
N ALA A 104 -13.26 3.00 -4.23
CA ALA A 104 -12.98 1.75 -4.91
C ALA A 104 -13.68 0.58 -4.21
N VAL A 105 -13.42 0.41 -2.91
CA VAL A 105 -13.96 -0.70 -2.11
C VAL A 105 -15.42 -0.51 -1.68
N GLY A 106 -15.94 0.72 -1.80
CA GLY A 106 -17.29 1.12 -1.40
C GLY A 106 -17.41 1.33 0.10
N SER A 107 -17.62 2.58 0.52
CA SER A 107 -17.63 3.00 1.93
C SER A 107 -18.55 2.18 2.84
N LYS A 108 -19.63 1.61 2.33
CA LYS A 108 -20.54 0.70 3.08
C LYS A 108 -19.88 -0.58 3.60
N ASN A 109 -18.74 -0.97 3.04
CA ASN A 109 -17.96 -2.13 3.47
C ASN A 109 -16.88 -1.75 4.53
N LEU A 110 -16.87 -0.50 4.98
CA LEU A 110 -15.92 0.06 5.95
C LEU A 110 -16.66 0.55 7.20
N VAL A 111 -15.95 0.86 8.28
CA VAL A 111 -16.62 1.52 9.42
C VAL A 111 -16.96 2.96 9.08
N GLN A 112 -18.17 3.36 9.45
CA GLN A 112 -18.71 4.68 9.12
C GLN A 112 -18.20 5.77 10.05
N GLU A 113 -17.79 5.41 11.26
CA GLU A 113 -17.32 6.31 12.30
C GLU A 113 -16.25 5.64 13.17
N MET A 114 -15.66 6.42 14.08
CA MET A 114 -14.63 5.92 14.99
C MET A 114 -15.18 4.81 15.90
N THR A 115 -14.64 3.60 15.75
CA THR A 115 -15.16 2.37 16.36
C THR A 115 -14.13 1.74 17.30
N SER A 116 -14.56 1.25 18.47
CA SER A 116 -13.69 0.54 19.42
C SER A 116 -13.45 -0.91 19.01
N ILE A 117 -12.24 -1.42 19.26
CA ILE A 117 -11.85 -2.83 19.03
C ILE A 117 -11.00 -3.35 20.20
N GLU A 118 -11.20 -4.64 20.49
CA GLU A 118 -10.45 -5.43 21.47
C GLU A 118 -9.37 -6.28 20.78
N ALA A 119 -8.76 -5.71 19.74
CA ALA A 119 -7.82 -6.39 18.85
C ALA A 119 -6.80 -5.40 18.30
N ALA A 120 -5.64 -5.89 17.90
CA ALA A 120 -4.61 -5.07 17.26
C ALA A 120 -5.03 -4.59 15.86
N PHE A 121 -5.92 -5.33 15.20
CA PHE A 121 -6.38 -5.02 13.85
C PHE A 121 -7.90 -5.20 13.75
N PRO A 122 -8.58 -4.34 12.97
CA PRO A 122 -9.98 -4.52 12.65
C PRO A 122 -10.17 -5.78 11.78
N THR A 123 -11.33 -6.41 11.92
CA THR A 123 -11.72 -7.55 11.10
C THR A 123 -12.58 -7.05 9.92
N PHE A 124 -12.13 -7.34 8.71
CA PHE A 124 -12.85 -7.07 7.46
C PHE A 124 -13.02 -8.36 6.67
N ASP A 125 -13.98 -8.37 5.74
CA ASP A 125 -13.97 -9.31 4.62
C ASP A 125 -12.84 -8.91 3.65
N GLN A 126 -11.63 -9.39 3.95
CA GLN A 126 -10.42 -8.97 3.26
C GLN A 126 -10.48 -9.30 1.77
N ASP A 127 -10.88 -10.51 1.40
CA ASP A 127 -10.98 -10.94 0.01
C ASP A 127 -11.89 -10.01 -0.79
N LYS A 128 -13.07 -9.67 -0.23
CA LYS A 128 -13.99 -8.72 -0.87
C LYS A 128 -13.39 -7.33 -1.05
N LEU A 129 -12.66 -6.81 -0.05
CA LEU A 129 -12.02 -5.50 -0.16
C LEU A 129 -10.87 -5.52 -1.18
N ILE A 130 -10.10 -6.60 -1.22
CA ILE A 130 -9.00 -6.81 -2.16
C ILE A 130 -9.54 -6.89 -3.58
N ASP A 131 -10.57 -7.70 -3.81
CA ASP A 131 -11.23 -7.84 -5.12
C ASP A 131 -11.82 -6.50 -5.57
N ALA A 132 -12.53 -5.80 -4.69
CA ALA A 132 -13.10 -4.50 -5.01
C ALA A 132 -12.04 -3.44 -5.35
N TRP A 133 -10.89 -3.48 -4.66
CA TRP A 133 -9.74 -2.62 -4.96
C TRP A 133 -9.11 -2.97 -6.31
N LEU A 134 -8.77 -4.24 -6.53
CA LEU A 134 -8.09 -4.71 -7.75
C LEU A 134 -8.95 -4.54 -9.01
N ASN A 135 -10.28 -4.65 -8.88
CA ASN A 135 -11.20 -4.45 -10.00
C ASN A 135 -11.24 -3.02 -10.53
N LYS A 136 -10.89 -2.02 -9.71
CA LYS A 136 -10.90 -0.60 -10.10
C LYS A 136 -9.51 0.01 -10.21
N ASN A 137 -8.52 -0.57 -9.53
CA ASN A 137 -7.18 -0.02 -9.39
C ASN A 137 -6.15 -1.15 -9.44
N GLN A 138 -5.02 -0.95 -10.13
CA GLN A 138 -3.88 -1.90 -10.10
C GLN A 138 -2.92 -1.60 -8.95
N GLY A 139 -3.45 -1.09 -7.84
CA GLY A 139 -2.65 -0.55 -6.75
C GLY A 139 -2.23 -1.58 -5.71
N PHE A 140 -1.32 -1.19 -4.84
CA PHE A 140 -0.84 -2.02 -3.74
C PHE A 140 -1.98 -2.47 -2.78
N VAL A 141 -2.11 -3.79 -2.58
CA VAL A 141 -3.20 -4.43 -1.83
C VAL A 141 -3.24 -4.01 -0.35
N GLY A 142 -2.08 -3.82 0.29
CA GLY A 142 -2.01 -3.38 1.69
C GLY A 142 -2.28 -1.89 1.92
N ARG A 143 -2.95 -1.20 0.98
CA ARG A 143 -3.30 0.22 1.10
C ARG A 143 -4.22 0.48 2.29
N ASN A 144 -5.19 -0.40 2.53
CA ASN A 144 -6.10 -0.27 3.67
C ASN A 144 -5.38 -0.20 5.03
N CYS A 145 -4.38 -1.06 5.22
CA CYS A 145 -3.57 -1.12 6.43
C CYS A 145 -2.80 0.18 6.69
N ARG A 146 -2.56 1.00 5.67
CA ARG A 146 -1.81 2.26 5.76
C ARG A 146 -2.70 3.49 5.96
N ILE A 147 -3.95 3.44 5.50
CA ILE A 147 -4.88 4.58 5.60
C ILE A 147 -5.85 4.46 6.78
N THR A 148 -5.99 3.27 7.36
CA THR A 148 -6.78 3.08 8.60
C THR A 148 -6.10 3.82 9.75
N SER A 149 -6.87 4.68 10.41
CA SER A 149 -6.39 5.55 11.49
C SER A 149 -6.77 4.96 12.85
N TYR A 150 -5.87 5.05 13.83
CA TYR A 150 -6.05 4.51 15.18
C TYR A 150 -5.84 5.58 16.26
N SER A 151 -6.45 5.38 17.43
CA SER A 151 -6.17 6.15 18.67
C SER A 151 -6.26 5.29 19.91
#